data_AF-A0A1J5KXB2-F1
#
_entry.id   AF-A0A1J5KXB2-F1
#
_cell.length_a   1.000
_cell.length_b   1.000
_cell.length_c   1.000
_cell.angle_alpha   90.00
_cell.angle_beta   90.00
_cell.angle_gamma   90.00
#
_symmetry.space_group_name_H-M   'P 1'
#
loop_
_entity.id
_entity.type
_entity.pdbx_description
1 polymer ?
#
loop_
_entity_poly.entity_id
_entity_poly.type
_entity_poly.pdbx_seq_one_letter_code
_entity_poly.pdbx_strand_id
1 'polypeptide(L)'
;MLRDYTFNCLVTMPRQELEEFSVRMISKMVPEDVMSELFTFEQEEVDSEERMMSAQLDATLRMTAIALSEIQQAFDDSDNAKQNSERMTRLVLWHFYAISFNLEQAIALETHCEQVETLLANAPTDAFGWVKVLTDLLHRYAEMNAAMNAKGNSEQNSQD
;
A
#
# COMPACT_ATOMS: atom_id res chain seq x y z
N MET A 1 -4.88 -22.62 8.92
CA MET A 1 -3.75 -22.19 8.06
C MET A 1 -3.44 -20.76 8.46
N LEU A 2 -2.19 -20.42 8.82
CA LEU A 2 -1.82 -19.03 9.08
C LEU A 2 -2.00 -18.24 7.78
N ARG A 3 -2.72 -17.12 7.80
CA ARG A 3 -2.87 -16.22 6.65
C ARG A 3 -1.56 -15.47 6.49
N ASP A 4 -0.73 -15.81 5.50
CA ASP A 4 0.58 -15.16 5.33
C ASP A 4 0.52 -13.90 4.45
N TYR A 5 -0.64 -13.65 3.83
CA TYR A 5 -0.91 -12.55 2.88
C TYR A 5 0.07 -12.50 1.71
N THR A 6 0.60 -13.66 1.32
CA THR A 6 1.24 -13.85 0.01
C THR A 6 0.19 -13.81 -1.11
N PHE A 7 0.62 -13.74 -2.37
CA PHE A 7 -0.27 -13.74 -3.53
C PHE A 7 -1.35 -14.84 -3.48
N ASN A 8 -0.93 -16.09 -3.19
CA ASN A 8 -1.84 -17.24 -3.11
C ASN A 8 -2.90 -17.08 -2.01
N CYS A 9 -2.55 -16.42 -0.90
CA CYS A 9 -3.48 -16.10 0.16
C CYS A 9 -4.42 -14.96 -0.27
N LEU A 10 -3.88 -13.87 -0.83
CA LEU A 10 -4.65 -12.67 -1.18
C LEU A 10 -5.68 -12.94 -2.27
N VAL A 11 -5.32 -13.70 -3.31
CA VAL A 11 -6.22 -13.99 -4.44
C VAL A 11 -7.40 -14.89 -4.06
N THR A 12 -7.30 -15.63 -2.95
CA THR A 12 -8.34 -16.55 -2.48
C THR A 12 -9.18 -15.98 -1.34
N MET A 13 -8.77 -14.86 -0.73
CA MET A 13 -9.50 -14.24 0.37
C MET A 13 -10.57 -13.25 -0.14
N PRO A 14 -11.74 -13.17 0.53
CA PRO A 14 -12.73 -12.15 0.22
C PRO A 14 -12.16 -10.74 0.44
N ARG A 15 -12.39 -9.83 -0.52
CA ARG A 15 -11.91 -8.43 -0.44
C ARG A 15 -12.33 -7.76 0.86
N GLN A 16 -13.63 -7.83 1.20
CA GLN A 16 -14.17 -7.21 2.41
C GLN A 16 -13.42 -7.67 3.67
N GLU A 17 -13.08 -8.96 3.74
CA GLU A 17 -12.34 -9.50 4.88
C GLU A 17 -10.91 -8.93 4.94
N LEU A 18 -10.25 -8.76 3.79
CA LEU A 18 -8.93 -8.12 3.72
C LEU A 18 -8.99 -6.64 4.11
N GLU A 19 -10.01 -5.90 3.67
CA GLU A 19 -10.23 -4.49 4.04
C GLU A 19 -10.43 -4.36 5.55
N GLU A 20 -11.33 -5.17 6.14
CA GLU A 20 -11.61 -5.17 7.57
C GLU A 20 -10.35 -5.46 8.40
N PHE A 21 -9.51 -6.41 7.99
CA PHE A 21 -8.27 -6.69 8.70
C PHE A 21 -7.23 -5.61 8.52
N SER A 22 -7.12 -5.04 7.32
CA SER A 22 -6.16 -3.98 7.05
C SER A 22 -6.47 -2.73 7.86
N VAL A 23 -7.73 -2.29 7.86
CA VAL A 23 -8.19 -1.15 8.67
C VAL A 23 -7.95 -1.43 10.15
N ARG A 24 -8.31 -2.62 10.64
CA ARG A 24 -8.05 -3.01 12.03
C ARG A 24 -6.57 -3.00 12.38
N MET A 25 -5.70 -3.39 11.45
CA MET A 25 -4.26 -3.38 11.66
C MET A 25 -3.74 -1.95 11.72
N ILE A 26 -4.13 -1.10 10.76
CA ILE A 26 -3.73 0.31 10.70
C ILE A 26 -4.19 1.05 11.96
N SER A 27 -5.45 0.91 12.38
CA SER A 27 -5.96 1.55 13.60
C SER A 27 -5.26 1.10 14.89
N LYS A 28 -4.55 -0.04 14.88
CA LYS A 28 -3.72 -0.46 16.02
C LYS A 28 -2.32 0.16 15.99
N MET A 29 -1.81 0.48 14.80
CA MET A 29 -0.46 1.02 14.60
C MET A 29 -0.47 2.55 14.62
N VAL A 30 -1.54 3.18 14.16
CA VAL A 30 -1.66 4.64 14.06
C VAL A 30 -2.62 5.12 15.15
N PRO A 31 -2.14 5.91 16.13
CA PRO A 31 -2.98 6.52 17.15
C PRO A 31 -4.12 7.37 16.56
N GLU A 32 -5.25 7.45 17.26
CA GLU A 32 -6.45 8.16 16.79
C GLU A 32 -6.22 9.67 16.62
N ASP A 33 -5.41 10.28 17.49
CA ASP A 33 -5.02 11.69 17.40
C ASP A 33 -4.20 11.96 16.13
N VAL A 34 -3.25 11.08 15.82
CA VAL A 34 -2.47 11.15 14.56
C VAL A 34 -3.38 10.96 13.35
N MET A 35 -4.31 10.00 13.39
CA MET A 35 -5.31 9.81 12.33
C MET A 35 -6.16 11.06 12.14
N SER A 36 -6.63 11.67 13.23
CA SER A 36 -7.41 12.90 13.17
C SER A 36 -6.62 14.05 12.58
N GLU A 37 -5.34 14.20 12.95
CA GLU A 37 -4.46 15.23 12.41
C GLU A 37 -4.24 15.06 10.90
N LEU A 38 -3.91 13.85 10.44
CA LEU A 38 -3.63 13.56 9.04
C LEU A 38 -4.81 13.86 8.11
N PHE A 39 -6.04 13.67 8.60
CA PHE A 39 -7.27 13.85 7.82
C PHE A 39 -8.05 15.12 8.19
N THR A 40 -7.42 16.06 8.90
CA THR A 40 -7.95 17.42 9.10
C THR A 40 -7.36 18.34 8.04
N PHE A 41 -8.13 18.57 6.97
CA PHE A 41 -7.70 19.38 5.83
C PHE A 41 -8.08 20.86 5.99
N GLU A 42 -7.20 21.74 5.54
CA GLU A 42 -7.46 23.18 5.47
C GLU A 42 -8.44 23.51 4.33
N GLN A 43 -9.04 24.71 4.39
CA GLN A 43 -10.04 25.12 3.39
C GLN A 43 -9.46 25.18 1.97
N GLU A 44 -8.16 25.47 1.83
CA GLU A 44 -7.45 25.51 0.54
C GLU A 44 -7.24 24.12 -0.07
N GLU A 45 -7.26 23.07 0.74
CA GLU A 45 -7.07 21.67 0.32
C GLU A 45 -8.40 21.02 -0.11
N VAL A 46 -9.53 21.59 0.30
CA VAL A 46 -10.88 21.10 -0.03
C VAL A 46 -11.65 22.03 -0.97
N ASP A 47 -10.97 23.01 -1.56
CA ASP A 47 -11.57 24.01 -2.46
C ASP A 47 -12.01 23.42 -3.82
N SER A 48 -11.54 22.23 -4.15
CA SER A 48 -11.79 21.50 -5.38
C SER A 48 -11.62 19.99 -5.17
N GLU A 49 -12.28 19.21 -6.01
CA GLU A 49 -12.22 17.74 -5.98
C GLU A 49 -10.79 17.22 -6.20
N GLU A 50 -10.05 17.84 -7.13
CA GLU A 50 -8.66 17.47 -7.42
C GLU A 50 -7.75 17.68 -6.21
N ARG A 51 -7.86 18.83 -5.53
CA ARG A 51 -7.06 19.08 -4.32
C ARG A 51 -7.46 18.20 -3.16
N MET A 52 -8.76 17.98 -2.97
CA MET A 52 -9.25 17.08 -1.94
C MET A 52 -8.72 15.67 -2.14
N MET A 53 -8.73 15.17 -3.39
CA MET A 53 -8.16 13.87 -3.73
C MET A 53 -6.65 13.85 -3.45
N SER A 54 -5.91 14.88 -3.85
CA SER A 54 -4.48 15.00 -3.58
C SER A 54 -4.17 14.97 -2.08
N ALA A 55 -4.91 15.72 -1.26
CA ALA A 55 -4.73 15.77 0.18
C ALA A 55 -5.06 14.41 0.84
N GLN A 56 -6.14 13.75 0.41
CA GLN A 56 -6.50 12.41 0.88
C GLN A 56 -5.43 11.36 0.55
N LEU A 57 -4.84 11.44 -0.64
CA LEU A 57 -3.79 10.53 -1.06
C LEU A 57 -2.51 10.73 -0.25
N ASP A 58 -2.11 11.97 -0.01
CA ASP A 58 -0.97 12.30 0.84
C ASP A 58 -1.18 11.84 2.28
N ALA A 59 -2.36 12.09 2.86
CA ALA A 59 -2.74 11.60 4.18
C ALA A 59 -2.71 10.07 4.25
N THR A 60 -3.22 9.38 3.21
CA THR A 60 -3.18 7.92 3.10
C THR A 60 -1.76 7.39 3.03
N LEU A 61 -0.87 8.04 2.28
CA LEU A 61 0.54 7.68 2.17
C LEU A 61 1.25 7.83 3.52
N ARG A 62 1.04 8.96 4.21
CA ARG A 62 1.61 9.22 5.53
C ARG A 62 1.09 8.24 6.58
N MET A 63 -0.22 7.99 6.62
CA MET A 63 -0.85 7.00 7.49
C MET A 63 -0.27 5.60 7.27
N THR A 64 -0.13 5.18 6.01
CA THR A 64 0.44 3.88 5.66
C THR A 64 1.90 3.79 6.11
N ALA A 65 2.69 4.84 5.90
CA ALA A 65 4.10 4.87 6.29
C ALA A 65 4.29 4.75 7.82
N ILE A 66 3.45 5.44 8.60
CA ILE A 66 3.45 5.33 10.06
C ILE A 66 3.03 3.92 10.47
N ALA A 67 1.94 3.38 9.90
CA ALA A 67 1.50 2.04 10.21
C ALA A 67 2.62 1.01 9.97
N LEU A 68 3.36 1.14 8.87
CA LEU A 68 4.46 0.26 8.51
C LEU A 68 5.69 0.40 9.42
N SER A 69 5.99 1.59 9.95
CA SER A 69 7.11 1.77 10.89
C SER A 69 6.86 1.10 12.24
N GLU A 70 5.60 1.04 12.67
CA GLU A 70 5.24 0.48 13.97
C GLU A 70 5.11 -1.06 13.97
N ILE A 71 4.89 -1.68 12.80
CA ILE A 71 4.67 -3.13 12.71
C ILE A 71 5.79 -3.92 13.36
N GLN A 72 7.05 -3.58 13.10
CA GLN A 72 8.17 -4.36 13.63
C GLN A 72 8.17 -4.33 15.16
N GLN A 73 8.06 -3.14 15.75
CA GLN A 73 8.01 -2.97 17.20
C GLN A 73 6.80 -3.67 17.83
N ALA A 74 5.66 -3.68 17.16
CA ALA A 74 4.44 -4.33 17.64
C ALA A 74 4.58 -5.86 17.78
N PHE A 75 5.57 -6.49 17.14
CA PHE A 75 5.78 -7.94 17.17
C PHE A 75 7.11 -8.38 17.81
N ASP A 76 7.95 -7.46 18.28
CA ASP A 76 9.29 -7.76 18.82
C ASP A 76 9.25 -8.80 19.96
N ASP A 77 8.22 -8.74 20.81
CA ASP A 77 8.03 -9.65 21.94
C ASP A 77 7.27 -10.95 21.57
N SER A 78 6.95 -11.17 20.29
CA SER A 78 6.17 -12.33 19.84
C SER A 78 7.02 -13.50 19.37
N ASP A 79 6.52 -14.72 19.58
CA ASP A 79 7.05 -15.91 18.91
C ASP A 79 6.93 -15.74 17.38
N ASN A 80 8.05 -15.91 16.67
CA ASN A 80 8.16 -15.66 15.22
C ASN A 80 7.96 -14.18 14.81
N ALA A 81 8.40 -13.23 15.65
CA ALA A 81 8.37 -11.78 15.41
C ALA A 81 8.58 -11.36 13.95
N LYS A 82 9.66 -11.86 13.32
CA LYS A 82 9.98 -11.58 11.91
C LYS A 82 8.85 -11.98 10.96
N GLN A 83 8.37 -13.22 11.05
CA GLN A 83 7.30 -13.72 10.18
C GLN A 83 6.00 -12.97 10.41
N ASN A 84 5.67 -12.65 11.66
CA ASN A 84 4.46 -11.90 12.00
C ASN A 84 4.52 -10.47 11.45
N SER A 85 5.68 -9.83 11.54
CA SER A 85 5.93 -8.49 11.00
C SER A 85 5.79 -8.49 9.49
N GLU A 86 6.51 -9.36 8.78
CA GLU A 86 6.44 -9.48 7.31
C GLU A 86 5.01 -9.76 6.85
N ARG A 87 4.27 -10.62 7.56
CA ARG A 87 2.87 -10.90 7.28
C ARG A 87 1.99 -9.65 7.39
N MET A 88 2.11 -8.87 8.46
CA MET A 88 1.32 -7.64 8.60
C MET A 88 1.76 -6.57 7.61
N THR A 89 3.05 -6.48 7.29
CA THR A 89 3.55 -5.56 6.26
C THR A 89 2.92 -5.86 4.89
N ARG A 90 2.79 -7.14 4.50
CA ARG A 90 2.07 -7.52 3.26
C ARG A 90 0.62 -7.05 3.27
N LEU A 91 -0.09 -7.25 4.38
CA LEU A 91 -1.50 -6.83 4.50
C LEU A 91 -1.65 -5.31 4.37
N VAL A 92 -0.79 -4.54 5.03
CA VAL A 92 -0.83 -3.07 4.96
C VAL A 92 -0.44 -2.56 3.57
N LEU A 93 0.55 -3.16 2.92
CA LEU A 93 0.91 -2.82 1.54
C LEU A 93 -0.18 -3.20 0.52
N TRP A 94 -0.87 -4.32 0.73
CA TRP A 94 -2.05 -4.67 -0.05
C TRP A 94 -3.16 -3.63 0.10
N HIS A 95 -3.41 -3.14 1.33
CA HIS A 95 -4.41 -2.11 1.57
C HIS A 95 -4.06 -0.81 0.84
N PHE A 96 -2.82 -0.37 0.94
CA PHE A 96 -2.32 0.79 0.21
C PHE A 96 -2.54 0.63 -1.31
N TYR A 97 -2.24 -0.54 -1.86
CA TYR A 97 -2.51 -0.87 -3.26
C TYR A 97 -4.00 -0.84 -3.61
N ALA A 98 -4.87 -1.34 -2.73
CA ALA A 98 -6.31 -1.42 -2.97
C ALA A 98 -7.02 -0.06 -2.95
N ILE A 99 -6.49 0.93 -2.22
CA ILE A 99 -7.14 2.24 -2.04
C ILE A 99 -6.46 3.39 -2.78
N SER A 100 -5.19 3.24 -3.15
CA SER A 100 -4.43 4.32 -3.80
C SER A 100 -4.67 4.34 -5.29
N PHE A 101 -4.94 5.53 -5.85
CA PHE A 101 -4.91 5.83 -7.29
C PHE A 101 -5.58 4.82 -8.25
N ASN A 102 -6.57 4.06 -7.78
CA ASN A 102 -7.15 2.94 -8.55
C ASN A 102 -6.07 1.97 -9.09
N LEU A 103 -5.00 1.73 -8.34
CA LEU A 103 -3.86 0.90 -8.78
C LEU A 103 -4.30 -0.50 -9.23
N GLU A 104 -5.39 -1.04 -8.67
CA GLU A 104 -5.96 -2.32 -9.07
C GLU A 104 -6.40 -2.38 -10.54
N GLN A 105 -6.69 -1.24 -11.15
CA GLN A 105 -7.04 -1.15 -12.58
C GLN A 105 -5.79 -1.02 -13.46
N ALA A 106 -4.67 -0.58 -12.90
CA ALA A 106 -3.43 -0.28 -13.63
C ALA A 106 -2.36 -1.37 -13.48
N ILE A 107 -2.35 -2.09 -12.35
CA ILE A 107 -1.32 -3.05 -11.96
C ILE A 107 -1.99 -4.31 -11.43
N ALA A 108 -1.62 -5.46 -11.98
CA ALA A 108 -2.13 -6.75 -11.51
C ALA A 108 -1.65 -7.05 -10.08
N LEU A 109 -2.49 -7.73 -9.30
CA LEU A 109 -2.18 -8.11 -7.92
C LEU A 109 -0.89 -8.93 -7.80
N GLU A 110 -0.62 -9.83 -8.75
CA GLU A 110 0.60 -10.63 -8.78
C GLU A 110 1.85 -9.75 -8.86
N THR A 111 1.85 -8.77 -9.77
CA THR A 111 2.93 -7.78 -9.91
C THR A 111 3.10 -6.95 -8.64
N HIS A 112 1.99 -6.53 -8.01
CA HIS A 112 2.06 -5.85 -6.71
C HIS A 112 2.76 -6.73 -5.66
N CYS A 113 2.35 -7.99 -5.53
CA CYS A 113 2.93 -8.92 -4.57
C CYS A 113 4.43 -9.15 -4.81
N GLU A 114 4.88 -9.28 -6.07
CA GLU A 114 6.31 -9.40 -6.41
C GLU A 114 7.12 -8.17 -5.97
N GLN A 115 6.58 -6.96 -6.15
CA GLN A 115 7.23 -5.75 -5.65
C GLN A 115 7.29 -5.75 -4.13
N VAL A 116 6.22 -6.16 -3.45
CA VAL A 116 6.17 -6.27 -1.98
C VAL A 116 7.23 -7.22 -1.45
N GLU A 117 7.41 -8.41 -2.04
CA GLU A 117 8.47 -9.34 -1.61
C GLU A 117 9.87 -8.75 -1.77
N THR A 118 10.10 -7.95 -2.82
CA THR A 118 11.36 -7.23 -3.02
C THR A 118 11.58 -6.17 -1.94
N LEU A 119 10.53 -5.46 -1.53
CA LEU A 119 10.58 -4.46 -0.47
C LEU A 119 10.84 -5.08 0.91
N LEU A 120 10.21 -6.22 1.22
CA LEU A 120 10.37 -6.92 2.50
C LEU A 120 11.82 -7.33 2.77
N ALA A 121 12.60 -7.63 1.73
CA ALA A 121 14.01 -7.97 1.87
C ALA A 121 14.85 -6.83 2.50
N ASN A 122 14.43 -5.56 2.31
CA ASN A 122 15.11 -4.37 2.84
C ASN A 122 14.08 -3.35 3.34
N ALA A 123 13.16 -3.79 4.18
CA ALA A 123 12.10 -2.95 4.72
C ALA A 123 12.69 -1.82 5.60
N PRO A 124 12.26 -0.56 5.41
CA PRO A 124 12.60 0.53 6.32
C PRO A 124 12.08 0.26 7.75
N THR A 125 12.75 0.85 8.73
CA THR A 125 12.36 0.76 10.15
C THR A 125 11.65 2.00 10.66
N ASP A 126 11.60 3.07 9.86
CA ASP A 126 11.05 4.37 10.24
C ASP A 126 10.09 4.91 9.18
N ALA A 127 9.19 5.80 9.61
CA ALA A 127 8.13 6.33 8.75
C ALA A 127 8.67 7.13 7.56
N PHE A 128 9.78 7.85 7.71
CA PHE A 128 10.35 8.64 6.60
C PHE A 128 10.92 7.74 5.51
N GLY A 129 11.60 6.66 5.91
CA GLY A 129 12.03 5.61 4.98
C GLY A 129 10.84 4.96 4.26
N TRP A 130 9.75 4.70 4.96
CA TRP A 130 8.52 4.16 4.36
C TRP A 130 7.85 5.13 3.39
N VAL A 131 7.78 6.43 3.71
CA VAL A 131 7.28 7.46 2.78
C VAL A 131 8.04 7.38 1.46
N LYS A 132 9.37 7.37 1.51
CA LYS A 132 10.20 7.26 0.31
C LYS A 132 9.88 5.98 -0.48
N VAL A 133 9.84 4.83 0.19
CA VAL A 133 9.56 3.54 -0.45
C VAL A 133 8.18 3.50 -1.11
N LEU A 134 7.15 4.02 -0.45
CA LEU A 134 5.79 4.07 -1.00
C LEU A 134 5.71 5.01 -2.21
N THR A 135 6.37 6.17 -2.17
CA THR A 135 6.47 7.09 -3.31
C THR A 135 7.20 6.46 -4.49
N ASP A 136 8.34 5.81 -4.24
CA ASP A 136 9.12 5.10 -5.28
C ASP A 136 8.30 3.95 -5.90
N LEU A 137 7.49 3.26 -5.08
CA LEU A 137 6.59 2.21 -5.56
C LEU A 137 5.51 2.77 -6.48
N LEU A 138 4.90 3.91 -6.15
CA LEU A 138 3.93 4.58 -7.01
C LEU A 138 4.54 5.02 -8.34
N HIS A 139 5.75 5.60 -8.34
CA HIS A 139 6.45 5.95 -9.57
C HIS A 139 6.72 4.72 -10.44
N ARG A 140 7.16 3.62 -9.83
CA ARG A 140 7.38 2.35 -10.54
C ARG A 140 6.10 1.82 -11.17
N TYR A 141 4.96 1.89 -10.46
CA TYR A 141 3.67 1.50 -11.04
C TYR A 141 3.25 2.39 -12.20
N ALA A 142 3.48 3.70 -12.12
CA ALA A 142 3.23 4.60 -13.24
C ALA A 142 4.06 4.23 -14.48
N GLU A 143 5.36 3.95 -14.29
CA GLU A 143 6.26 3.51 -15.37
C GLU A 143 5.84 2.17 -15.98
N MET A 144 5.49 1.18 -15.15
CA MET A 144 5.01 -0.13 -15.60
C MET A 144 3.74 -0.01 -16.43
N ASN A 145 2.75 0.74 -15.94
CA ASN A 145 1.49 0.96 -16.65
C ASN A 145 1.74 1.66 -18.00
N ALA A 146 2.59 2.69 -18.04
CA ALA A 146 2.95 3.36 -19.29
C ALA A 146 3.62 2.40 -20.30
N ALA A 147 4.53 1.54 -19.84
CA ALA A 147 5.20 0.56 -20.68
C ALA A 147 4.25 -0.53 -21.21
N MET A 148 3.30 -1.00 -20.39
CA MET A 148 2.27 -1.96 -20.81
C MET A 148 1.36 -1.37 -21.90
N ASN A 149 0.91 -0.13 -21.73
CA ASN A 149 0.09 0.57 -22.71
C ASN A 149 0.83 0.82 -24.03
N ALA A 150 2.13 1.14 -23.98
CA ALA A 150 2.96 1.29 -25.18
C ALA A 150 3.10 -0.02 -25.98
N LYS A 151 3.25 -1.16 -25.30
CA LYS A 151 3.35 -2.49 -25.94
C LYS A 151 2.04 -2.90 -26.60
N GLY A 152 0.90 -2.72 -25.91
CA GLY A 152 -0.42 -3.03 -26.48
C GLY A 152 -0.70 -2.27 -27.78
N ASN A 153 -0.32 -0.98 -27.85
CA ASN A 153 -0.47 -0.17 -29.05
C ASN A 153 0.46 -0.60 -30.20
N SER A 154 1.65 -1.14 -29.89
CA SER A 154 2.60 -1.60 -30.91
C SER A 154 2.20 -2.94 -31.55
N GLU A 155 1.51 -3.81 -30.80
CA GLU A 155 1.04 -5.11 -31.29
C GLU A 155 -0.21 -4.98 -32.17
N GLN A 156 -1.08 -4.00 -31.90
CA GLN A 156 -2.25 -3.69 -32.75
C GLN A 156 -1.84 -3.07 -34.10
N ASN A 157 -0.85 -2.19 -34.13
CA ASN A 157 -0.38 -1.55 -35.38
C ASN A 157 0.50 -2.46 -36.26
N SER A 158 0.78 -3.70 -35.83
CA SER A 158 1.55 -4.69 -36.61
C SER A 158 0.67 -5.75 -37.28
N GLN A 159 -0.66 -5.65 -37.12
CA GLN A 159 -1.65 -6.55 -37.71
C GLN A 159 -2.51 -5.90 -38.82
N ASP A 160 -2.26 -4.62 -39.14
CA ASP A 160 -2.83 -3.87 -40.27
C ASP A 160 -1.78 -3.64 -41.37
#